data_AF-A0A9D9BLX2-F1
#
_entry.id   AF-A0A9D9BLX2-F1
#
_cell.length_a   1.000
_cell.length_b   1.000
_cell.length_c   1.000
_cell.angle_alpha   90.00
_cell.angle_beta   90.00
_cell.angle_gamma   90.00
#
_symmetry.space_group_name_H-M   'P 1'
#
loop_
_entity.id
_entity.type
_entity.pdbx_description
1 polymer ?
#
loop_
_entity_poly.entity_id
_entity_poly.type
_entity_poly.pdbx_seq_one_letter_code
_entity_poly.pdbx_strand_id
1 'polypeptide(L)'
;MKLILFATLFTAFTALGAEWKPVHAQEGVDFHMDCHMARSNNETFICSDDDLLRRDAKLGELSDKLYAVLDAQGKAEMAREYAEWLASRDDCEDNYHCNASMYAERTAYVEEELDHMDAPAAQVGADGFGMVANAGIPGHNQESYPGLTIDICKAICLQRDWCKSIDFDRAKGACYVQPVAEEDVGSLRRDYPGHPYDHYFYAPRLRN
;
A
#
# COMPACT_ATOMS: atom_id res chain seq x y z
N MET A 1 -61.39 -5.71 49.21
CA MET A 1 -60.16 -5.27 49.93
C MET A 1 -59.03 -5.17 48.90
N LYS A 2 -58.23 -4.09 48.96
CA LYS A 2 -57.24 -3.55 47.97
C LYS A 2 -57.82 -2.45 47.05
N LEU A 3 -57.59 -1.16 47.38
CA LEU A 3 -56.41 -0.27 47.11
C LEU A 3 -56.54 0.34 45.69
N ILE A 4 -56.97 1.60 45.50
CA ILE A 4 -56.30 2.92 45.68
C ILE A 4 -55.09 3.14 44.75
N LEU A 5 -55.30 4.06 43.77
CA LEU A 5 -54.44 5.09 43.15
C LEU A 5 -53.10 4.63 42.48
N PHE A 6 -52.51 5.29 41.48
CA PHE A 6 -52.48 6.69 41.02
C PHE A 6 -52.25 6.72 39.49
N ALA A 7 -52.81 7.73 38.83
CA ALA A 7 -52.40 8.14 37.49
C ALA A 7 -51.04 8.84 37.56
N THR A 8 -50.12 8.46 36.67
CA THR A 8 -48.92 9.25 36.38
C THR A 8 -48.84 9.51 34.88
N LEU A 9 -49.00 10.79 34.54
CA LEU A 9 -48.65 11.38 33.25
C LEU A 9 -47.18 11.06 32.95
N PHE A 10 -46.91 10.42 31.80
CA PHE A 10 -45.61 10.53 31.16
C PHE A 10 -45.63 11.79 30.28
N THR A 11 -45.04 12.87 30.79
CA THR A 11 -44.68 14.04 30.01
C THR A 11 -43.61 13.65 28.98
N ALA A 12 -43.89 13.96 27.72
CA ALA A 12 -42.96 13.84 26.62
C ALA A 12 -41.75 14.77 26.86
N PHE A 13 -40.56 14.19 26.91
CA PHE A 13 -39.31 14.92 26.68
C PHE A 13 -38.91 14.71 25.22
N THR A 14 -39.26 15.68 24.38
CA THR A 14 -38.59 15.90 23.10
C THR A 14 -37.17 16.36 23.39
N ALA A 15 -36.22 15.43 23.35
CA ALA A 15 -34.81 15.77 23.30
C ALA A 15 -34.50 16.29 21.88
N LEU A 16 -34.52 17.61 21.73
CA LEU A 16 -33.77 18.31 20.69
C LEU A 16 -32.30 18.27 21.12
N GLY A 17 -31.58 17.24 20.69
CA GLY A 17 -30.15 17.09 20.90
C GLY A 17 -29.51 16.79 19.56
N ALA A 18 -28.68 17.71 19.10
CA ALA A 18 -28.01 17.76 17.80
C ALA A 18 -27.70 16.38 17.20
N GLU A 19 -28.31 16.13 16.04
CA GLU A 19 -27.86 15.10 15.11
C GLU A 19 -26.43 15.47 14.70
N TRP A 20 -25.45 14.81 15.31
CA TRP A 20 -24.07 14.84 14.84
C TRP A 20 -24.10 14.22 13.44
N LYS A 21 -24.17 15.08 12.43
CA LYS A 21 -23.87 14.67 11.07
C LYS A 21 -22.39 14.30 11.07
N PRO A 22 -22.00 13.05 10.74
CA PRO A 22 -20.62 12.79 10.42
C PRO A 22 -20.24 13.76 9.30
N VAL A 23 -19.13 14.47 9.47
CA VAL A 23 -18.52 15.21 8.37
C VAL A 23 -18.24 14.17 7.30
N HIS A 24 -19.04 14.19 6.24
CA HIS A 24 -18.84 13.30 5.11
C HIS A 24 -17.52 13.64 4.42
N ALA A 25 -16.64 12.63 4.43
CA ALA A 25 -15.65 12.28 3.42
C ALA A 25 -14.59 13.33 3.05
N GLN A 26 -13.46 13.24 3.73
CA GLN A 26 -12.17 13.16 3.04
C GLN A 26 -11.37 12.03 3.70
N GLU A 27 -11.86 10.78 3.58
CA GLU A 27 -11.10 9.58 3.97
C GLU A 27 -10.14 9.19 2.84
N GLY A 28 -9.26 10.11 2.47
CA GLY A 28 -8.24 9.91 1.44
C GLY A 28 -6.96 10.60 1.85
N VAL A 29 -5.83 9.96 1.58
CA VAL A 29 -4.52 10.59 1.67
C VAL A 29 -4.46 11.68 0.61
N ASP A 30 -4.00 12.88 0.97
CA ASP A 30 -3.71 13.91 -0.02
C ASP A 30 -2.28 13.72 -0.53
N PHE A 31 -2.15 13.39 -1.81
CA PHE A 31 -0.86 13.16 -2.45
C PHE A 31 -0.30 14.43 -3.12
N HIS A 32 -0.96 15.59 -2.97
CA HIS A 32 -0.55 16.84 -3.60
C HIS A 32 -0.01 17.84 -2.57
N MET A 33 0.97 18.63 -2.97
CA MET A 33 1.50 19.75 -2.19
C MET A 33 0.48 20.88 -2.10
N ASP A 34 0.00 21.17 -0.90
CA ASP A 34 -0.78 22.38 -0.61
C ASP A 34 0.14 23.51 -0.12
N CYS A 35 0.49 24.42 -1.02
CA CYS A 35 1.33 25.57 -0.71
C CYS A 35 0.75 26.56 0.28
N HIS A 36 -0.56 26.52 0.55
CA HIS A 36 -1.16 27.31 1.62
C HIS A 36 -0.89 26.72 3.00
N MET A 37 -0.54 25.43 3.05
CA MET A 37 -0.30 24.67 4.27
C MET A 37 1.19 24.37 4.50
N ALA A 38 2.06 24.77 3.58
CA ALA A 38 3.51 24.63 3.68
C ALA A 38 4.06 25.25 4.99
N ARG A 39 4.86 24.46 5.72
CA ARG A 39 5.42 24.77 7.04
C ARG A 39 6.91 24.46 7.13
N SER A 40 7.40 23.49 6.38
CA SER A 40 8.83 23.14 6.37
C SER A 40 9.62 24.03 5.40
N ASN A 41 10.94 24.10 5.61
CA ASN A 41 11.84 24.76 4.66
C ASN A 41 11.75 24.08 3.28
N ASN A 42 11.61 22.75 3.27
CA ASN A 42 11.44 21.94 2.08
C ASN A 42 10.15 22.28 1.32
N GLU A 43 9.00 22.28 2.02
CA GLU A 43 7.70 22.62 1.43
C GLU A 43 7.68 24.05 0.88
N THR A 44 8.22 25.01 1.65
CA THR A 44 8.31 26.41 1.20
C THR A 44 9.18 26.54 -0.04
N PHE A 45 10.30 25.81 -0.07
CA PHE A 45 11.21 25.78 -1.21
C PHE A 45 10.54 25.19 -2.46
N ILE A 46 9.91 24.01 -2.33
CA ILE A 46 9.12 23.38 -3.40
C ILE A 46 8.07 24.35 -3.93
N CYS A 47 7.29 24.99 -3.05
CA CYS A 47 6.25 25.95 -3.42
C CYS A 47 6.75 27.22 -4.11
N SER A 48 8.05 27.50 -4.06
CA SER A 48 8.67 28.61 -4.76
C SER A 48 9.31 28.23 -6.10
N ASP A 49 9.35 26.93 -6.44
CA ASP A 49 9.98 26.40 -7.65
C ASP A 49 8.95 25.70 -8.56
N ASP A 50 8.71 26.28 -9.74
CA ASP A 50 7.73 25.76 -10.70
C ASP A 50 8.05 24.35 -11.23
N ASP A 51 9.32 23.92 -11.23
CA ASP A 51 9.71 22.58 -11.65
C ASP A 51 9.38 21.54 -10.59
N LEU A 52 9.70 21.84 -9.33
CA LEU A 52 9.36 20.98 -8.21
C LEU A 52 7.84 20.87 -8.02
N LEU A 53 7.09 21.96 -8.14
CA LEU A 53 5.61 21.90 -8.09
C LEU A 53 5.00 21.06 -9.21
N ARG A 54 5.56 21.11 -10.42
CA ARG A 54 5.07 20.29 -11.52
C ARG A 54 5.36 18.80 -11.30
N ARG A 55 6.51 18.49 -10.69
CA ARG A 55 6.88 17.11 -10.32
C ARG A 55 5.97 16.59 -9.21
N ASP A 56 5.67 17.42 -8.23
CA ASP A 56 4.71 17.13 -7.18
C ASP A 56 3.33 16.81 -7.73
N ALA A 57 2.79 17.70 -8.57
CA ALA A 57 1.49 17.48 -9.22
C ALA A 57 1.47 16.18 -10.06
N LYS A 58 2.58 15.85 -10.75
CA LYS A 58 2.70 14.58 -11.49
C LYS A 58 2.63 13.38 -10.55
N LEU A 59 3.40 13.39 -9.47
CA LEU A 59 3.40 12.31 -8.49
C LEU A 59 2.03 12.17 -7.83
N GLY A 60 1.38 13.28 -7.48
CA GLY A 60 0.02 13.30 -6.92
C GLY A 60 -1.00 12.67 -7.86
N GLU A 61 -1.00 13.03 -9.15
CA GLU A 61 -1.91 12.45 -10.15
C GLU A 61 -1.72 10.94 -10.31
N LEU A 62 -0.46 10.46 -10.37
CA LEU A 62 -0.17 9.03 -10.46
C LEU A 62 -0.57 8.30 -9.18
N SER A 63 -0.32 8.91 -8.03
CA SER A 63 -0.68 8.34 -6.72
C SER A 63 -2.19 8.22 -6.57
N ASP A 64 -2.97 9.22 -6.99
CA ASP A 64 -4.43 9.14 -7.02
C ASP A 64 -4.93 7.99 -7.90
N LYS A 65 -4.34 7.81 -9.08
CA LYS A 65 -4.68 6.71 -9.99
C LYS A 65 -4.44 5.35 -9.34
N LEU A 66 -3.27 5.16 -8.73
CA LEU A 66 -2.92 3.92 -8.05
C LEU A 66 -3.84 3.70 -6.85
N TYR A 67 -4.00 4.71 -6.00
CA TYR A 67 -4.85 4.63 -4.81
C TYR A 67 -6.31 4.26 -5.14
N ALA A 68 -6.84 4.73 -6.27
CA ALA A 68 -8.22 4.44 -6.68
C ALA A 68 -8.49 2.94 -6.93
N VAL A 69 -7.46 2.17 -7.32
CA VAL A 69 -7.58 0.75 -7.68
C VAL A 69 -7.14 -0.19 -6.55
N LEU A 70 -6.57 0.33 -5.47
CA LEU A 70 -6.15 -0.44 -4.30
C LEU A 70 -7.33 -0.92 -3.43
N ASP A 71 -7.14 -2.10 -2.84
CA ASP A 71 -7.96 -2.57 -1.72
C ASP A 71 -7.65 -1.81 -0.42
N ALA A 72 -8.37 -2.12 0.67
CA ALA A 72 -8.21 -1.40 1.93
C ALA A 72 -6.81 -1.57 2.55
N GLN A 73 -6.17 -2.73 2.38
CA GLN A 73 -4.83 -2.98 2.91
C GLN A 73 -3.78 -2.23 2.08
N GLY A 74 -3.85 -2.32 0.76
CA GLY A 74 -2.96 -1.58 -0.13
C GLY A 74 -3.08 -0.07 0.07
N LYS A 75 -4.30 0.45 0.30
CA LYS A 75 -4.49 1.88 0.65
C LYS A 75 -3.82 2.27 1.95
N ALA A 76 -3.94 1.43 2.98
CA ALA A 76 -3.28 1.69 4.27
C ALA A 76 -1.76 1.65 4.14
N GLU A 77 -1.23 0.73 3.34
CA GLU A 77 0.20 0.61 3.06
C GLU A 77 0.73 1.82 2.30
N MET A 78 0.10 2.14 1.18
CA MET A 78 0.48 3.29 0.35
C MET A 78 0.45 4.59 1.15
N ALA A 79 -0.53 4.77 2.05
CA ALA A 79 -0.59 5.90 2.95
C ALA A 79 0.63 5.99 3.88
N ARG A 80 1.04 4.84 4.46
CA ARG A 80 2.20 4.77 5.34
C ARG A 80 3.49 5.06 4.58
N GLU A 81 3.73 4.38 3.46
CA GLU A 81 4.93 4.60 2.66
C GLU A 81 5.01 6.06 2.16
N TYR A 82 3.88 6.66 1.78
CA TYR A 82 3.87 8.05 1.34
C TYR A 82 4.25 9.00 2.49
N ALA A 83 3.76 8.77 3.70
CA ALA A 83 4.15 9.54 4.87
C ALA A 83 5.66 9.39 5.19
N GLU A 84 6.21 8.18 5.06
CA GLU A 84 7.64 7.92 5.23
C GLU A 84 8.49 8.60 4.14
N TRP A 85 8.02 8.58 2.90
CA TRP A 85 8.65 9.26 1.78
C TRP A 85 8.63 10.79 1.98
N LEU A 86 7.51 11.37 2.41
CA LEU A 86 7.41 12.81 2.74
C LEU A 86 8.42 13.20 3.81
N ALA A 87 8.52 12.41 4.90
CA ALA A 87 9.50 12.65 5.95
C ALA A 87 10.95 12.58 5.42
N SER A 88 11.25 11.61 4.54
CA SER A 88 12.58 11.47 3.92
C SER A 88 12.88 12.61 2.93
N ARG A 89 11.87 13.12 2.23
CA ARG A 89 12.01 14.26 1.31
C ARG A 89 12.28 15.55 2.07
N ASP A 90 11.65 15.74 3.24
CA ASP A 90 11.87 16.92 4.08
C ASP A 90 13.35 17.09 4.48
N ASP A 91 14.10 15.98 4.63
CA ASP A 91 15.56 16.00 4.88
C ASP A 91 16.38 16.62 3.74
N CYS A 92 15.81 16.77 2.53
CA CYS A 92 16.44 17.49 1.42
C CYS A 92 16.50 19.01 1.64
N GLU A 93 15.74 19.56 2.60
CA GLU A 93 15.61 21.01 2.82
C GLU A 93 15.41 21.78 1.49
N ASP A 94 16.21 22.82 1.24
CA ASP A 94 16.16 23.67 0.04
C ASP A 94 17.07 23.19 -1.11
N ASN A 95 17.47 21.91 -1.10
CA ASN A 95 18.30 21.35 -2.16
C ASN A 95 17.46 20.90 -3.35
N TYR A 96 17.52 21.66 -4.45
CA TYR A 96 16.80 21.34 -5.70
C TYR A 96 17.10 19.92 -6.21
N HIS A 97 18.37 19.52 -6.29
CA HIS A 97 18.74 18.23 -6.89
C HIS A 97 18.27 17.05 -6.05
N CYS A 98 18.35 17.17 -4.72
CA CYS A 98 17.82 16.17 -3.78
C CYS A 98 16.30 16.05 -3.94
N ASN A 99 15.57 17.16 -3.91
CA ASN A 99 14.11 17.15 -4.11
C ASN A 99 13.71 16.56 -5.46
N ALA A 100 14.38 16.98 -6.54
CA ALA A 100 14.10 16.49 -7.88
C ALA A 100 14.37 14.99 -8.03
N SER A 101 15.42 14.44 -7.38
CA SER A 101 15.67 13.00 -7.36
C SER A 101 14.61 12.24 -6.55
N MET A 102 14.22 12.76 -5.38
CA MET A 102 13.15 12.16 -4.56
C MET A 102 11.83 12.01 -5.34
N TYR A 103 11.43 13.05 -6.08
CA TYR A 103 10.25 12.97 -6.95
C TYR A 103 10.45 11.99 -8.11
N ALA A 104 11.62 12.00 -8.76
CA ALA A 104 11.88 11.13 -9.90
C ALA A 104 11.82 9.64 -9.52
N GLU A 105 12.45 9.27 -8.41
CA GLU A 105 12.48 7.90 -7.90
C GLU A 105 11.09 7.42 -7.49
N ARG A 106 10.35 8.21 -6.70
CA ARG A 106 9.00 7.84 -6.30
C ARG A 106 8.03 7.81 -7.47
N THR A 107 8.15 8.74 -8.43
CA THR A 107 7.34 8.72 -9.65
C THR A 107 7.57 7.44 -10.44
N ALA A 108 8.83 7.03 -10.64
CA ALA A 108 9.15 5.80 -11.36
C ALA A 108 8.57 4.57 -10.66
N TYR A 109 8.63 4.52 -9.33
CA TYR A 109 8.01 3.47 -8.54
C TYR A 109 6.48 3.41 -8.74
N VAL A 110 5.77 4.54 -8.63
CA VAL A 110 4.30 4.56 -8.81
C VAL A 110 3.91 4.23 -10.26
N GLU A 111 4.68 4.68 -11.25
CA GLU A 111 4.48 4.32 -12.67
C GLU A 111 4.63 2.81 -12.87
N GLU A 112 5.66 2.19 -12.28
CA GLU A 112 5.87 0.75 -12.35
C GLU A 112 4.74 -0.04 -11.68
N GLU A 113 4.25 0.41 -10.52
CA GLU A 113 3.11 -0.22 -9.85
C GLU A 113 1.82 -0.13 -10.69
N LEU A 114 1.56 1.02 -11.32
CA LEU A 114 0.44 1.19 -12.24
C LEU A 114 0.57 0.28 -13.48
N ASP A 115 1.76 0.19 -14.06
CA ASP A 115 2.03 -0.69 -15.20
C ASP A 115 1.83 -2.18 -14.84
N HIS A 116 2.14 -2.58 -13.61
CA HIS A 116 1.87 -3.93 -13.12
C HIS A 116 0.38 -4.22 -12.93
N MET A 117 -0.45 -3.20 -12.66
CA MET A 117 -1.89 -3.34 -12.60
C MET A 117 -2.53 -3.40 -14.00
N ASP A 118 -1.93 -2.72 -14.98
CA ASP A 118 -2.34 -2.76 -16.39
C ASP A 118 -1.76 -3.95 -17.16
N ALA A 119 -0.80 -4.68 -16.55
CA ALA A 119 -0.26 -5.90 -17.12
C ALA A 119 -1.40 -6.89 -17.42
N PRO A 120 -1.37 -7.61 -18.56
CA PRO A 120 -2.45 -8.49 -18.95
C PRO A 120 -2.83 -9.43 -17.80
N ALA A 121 -4.12 -9.46 -17.44
CA ALA A 121 -4.70 -10.30 -16.38
C ALA A 121 -4.37 -11.82 -16.49
N ALA A 122 -3.68 -12.24 -17.55
CA ALA A 122 -3.08 -13.56 -17.68
C ALA A 122 -1.91 -13.82 -16.72
N GLN A 123 -1.28 -12.79 -16.11
CA GLN A 123 -0.15 -12.95 -15.19
C GLN A 123 -0.55 -12.83 -13.70
N VAL A 124 -1.71 -12.22 -13.39
CA VAL A 124 -2.23 -12.03 -12.02
C VAL A 124 -3.49 -12.88 -11.85
N GLY A 125 -3.47 -13.77 -10.85
CA GLY A 125 -4.62 -14.60 -10.49
C GLY A 125 -5.79 -13.76 -9.94
N ALA A 126 -7.00 -14.33 -9.94
CA ALA A 126 -8.17 -13.69 -9.34
C ALA A 126 -8.04 -13.46 -7.82
N ASP A 127 -7.01 -14.05 -7.20
CA ASP A 127 -6.62 -13.86 -5.81
C ASP A 127 -5.63 -12.71 -5.60
N GLY A 128 -5.36 -11.91 -6.63
CA GLY A 128 -4.44 -10.77 -6.60
C GLY A 128 -2.96 -11.16 -6.68
N PHE A 129 -2.62 -12.45 -6.81
CA PHE A 129 -1.22 -12.87 -6.89
C PHE A 129 -0.74 -12.97 -8.34
N GLY A 130 0.33 -12.24 -8.65
CA GLY A 130 1.17 -12.48 -9.80
C GLY A 130 2.12 -13.66 -9.60
N MET A 131 2.66 -14.20 -10.70
CA MET A 131 3.65 -15.27 -10.65
C MET A 131 4.74 -15.10 -11.72
N VAL A 132 6.00 -15.26 -11.30
CA VAL A 132 7.16 -15.36 -12.18
C VAL A 132 7.73 -16.78 -12.10
N ALA A 133 7.67 -17.48 -13.23
CA ALA A 133 8.11 -18.86 -13.28
C ALA A 133 9.63 -18.99 -13.15
N ASN A 134 10.08 -20.10 -12.53
CA ASN A 134 11.50 -20.49 -12.46
C ASN A 134 12.38 -19.43 -11.78
N ALA A 135 11.82 -18.75 -10.78
CA ALA A 135 12.41 -17.60 -10.13
C ALA A 135 12.24 -17.69 -8.61
N GLY A 136 13.07 -16.93 -7.89
CA GLY A 136 12.89 -16.69 -6.46
C GLY A 136 13.92 -15.73 -5.87
N ILE A 137 13.75 -15.38 -4.61
CA ILE A 137 14.58 -14.45 -3.84
C ILE A 137 15.36 -15.23 -2.77
N PRO A 138 16.66 -15.49 -2.95
CA PRO A 138 17.43 -16.27 -2.01
C PRO A 138 17.76 -15.48 -0.73
N GLY A 139 17.57 -16.08 0.44
CA GLY A 139 18.09 -15.56 1.71
C GLY A 139 17.15 -14.63 2.50
N HIS A 140 15.92 -14.42 2.01
CA HIS A 140 14.94 -13.52 2.62
C HIS A 140 13.71 -14.23 3.19
N ASN A 141 13.81 -15.53 3.46
CA ASN A 141 12.70 -16.31 4.00
C ASN A 141 12.49 -15.94 5.47
N GLN A 142 11.40 -15.25 5.78
CA GLN A 142 10.99 -15.00 7.16
C GLN A 142 10.36 -16.25 7.76
N GLU A 143 9.54 -16.95 6.97
CA GLU A 143 8.92 -18.21 7.36
C GLU A 143 9.05 -19.26 6.27
N SER A 144 9.06 -20.53 6.66
CA SER A 144 9.20 -21.65 5.74
C SER A 144 8.28 -22.80 6.14
N TYR A 145 7.44 -23.22 5.19
CA TYR A 145 6.42 -24.24 5.41
C TYR A 145 6.58 -25.38 4.39
N PRO A 146 6.95 -26.60 4.82
CA PRO A 146 7.05 -27.74 3.92
C PRO A 146 5.69 -28.40 3.67
N GLY A 147 5.51 -28.96 2.47
CA GLY A 147 4.37 -29.85 2.14
C GLY A 147 3.01 -29.17 2.01
N LEU A 148 2.97 -27.87 1.69
CA LEU A 148 1.76 -27.10 1.42
C LEU A 148 1.51 -26.92 -0.08
N THR A 149 0.27 -26.56 -0.43
CA THR A 149 -0.09 -26.10 -1.76
C THR A 149 0.14 -24.59 -1.87
N ILE A 150 0.30 -24.10 -3.10
CA ILE A 150 0.44 -22.66 -3.32
C ILE A 150 -0.75 -21.86 -2.78
N ASP A 151 -1.98 -22.37 -2.89
CA ASP A 151 -3.18 -21.68 -2.39
C ASP A 151 -3.13 -21.48 -0.87
N ILE A 152 -2.64 -22.47 -0.12
CA ILE A 152 -2.44 -22.33 1.33
C ILE A 152 -1.37 -21.28 1.62
N CYS A 153 -0.32 -21.24 0.80
CA CYS A 153 0.78 -20.31 1.01
C CYS A 153 0.41 -18.87 0.70
N LYS A 154 -0.40 -18.65 -0.34
CA LYS A 154 -1.06 -17.38 -0.59
C LYS A 154 -1.93 -16.98 0.59
N ALA A 155 -2.75 -17.88 1.12
CA ALA A 155 -3.57 -17.60 2.30
C ALA A 155 -2.74 -17.25 3.54
N ILE A 156 -1.60 -17.91 3.75
CA ILE A 156 -0.66 -17.56 4.83
C ILE A 156 -0.11 -16.15 4.62
N CYS A 157 0.40 -15.85 3.42
CA CYS A 157 0.89 -14.51 3.09
C CYS A 157 -0.21 -13.45 3.24
N LEU A 158 -1.46 -13.78 2.90
CA LEU A 158 -2.60 -12.88 3.11
C LEU A 158 -2.89 -12.59 4.58
N GLN A 159 -2.54 -13.49 5.51
CA GLN A 159 -2.74 -13.29 6.94
C GLN A 159 -1.59 -12.58 7.64
N ARG A 160 -0.47 -12.40 6.95
CA ARG A 160 0.64 -11.61 7.42
C ARG A 160 0.50 -10.22 6.80
N ASP A 161 0.49 -9.18 7.64
CA ASP A 161 1.20 -7.94 7.29
C ASP A 161 2.68 -8.32 7.11
N TRP A 162 3.66 -7.47 6.93
CA TRP A 162 5.00 -7.88 6.42
C TRP A 162 5.11 -8.76 5.14
N CYS A 163 4.18 -9.64 4.73
CA CYS A 163 4.38 -10.54 3.60
C CYS A 163 4.13 -9.86 2.24
N LYS A 164 5.24 -9.67 1.54
CA LYS A 164 5.27 -9.16 0.15
C LYS A 164 5.25 -10.26 -0.90
N SER A 165 5.91 -11.38 -0.65
CA SER A 165 6.09 -12.43 -1.67
C SER A 165 6.28 -13.85 -1.09
N ILE A 166 6.19 -14.83 -1.99
CA ILE A 166 6.37 -16.25 -1.71
C ILE A 166 7.25 -16.88 -2.78
N ASP A 167 8.32 -17.56 -2.40
CA ASP A 167 8.94 -18.54 -3.28
C ASP A 167 8.35 -19.93 -3.02
N PHE A 168 7.90 -20.60 -4.09
CA PHE A 168 7.26 -21.91 -3.99
C PHE A 168 8.09 -23.00 -4.66
N ASP A 169 8.57 -23.96 -3.87
CA ASP A 169 9.19 -25.20 -4.38
C ASP A 169 8.12 -26.14 -4.92
N ARG A 170 8.00 -26.22 -6.25
CA ARG A 170 6.99 -27.07 -6.90
C ARG A 170 7.14 -28.56 -6.57
N ALA A 171 8.37 -29.03 -6.39
CA ALA A 171 8.65 -30.45 -6.20
C ALA A 171 8.33 -30.90 -4.77
N LYS A 172 8.58 -30.03 -3.79
CA LYS A 172 8.37 -30.35 -2.37
C LYS A 172 7.05 -29.81 -1.81
N GLY A 173 6.36 -28.95 -2.55
CA GLY A 173 5.27 -28.14 -2.01
C GLY A 173 5.77 -27.29 -0.84
N ALA A 174 6.95 -26.70 -0.93
CA ALA A 174 7.49 -25.89 0.17
C ALA A 174 7.29 -24.41 -0.14
N CYS A 175 6.86 -23.65 0.86
CA CYS A 175 6.62 -22.22 0.73
C CYS A 175 7.61 -21.46 1.59
N TYR A 176 8.23 -20.47 0.98
CA TYR A 176 9.16 -19.56 1.62
C TYR A 176 8.54 -18.18 1.59
N VAL A 177 8.00 -17.74 2.72
CA VAL A 177 7.24 -16.50 2.84
C VAL A 177 8.20 -15.38 3.22
N GLN A 178 8.13 -14.25 2.50
CA GLN A 178 9.21 -13.26 2.50
C GLN A 178 8.68 -11.84 2.74
N PRO A 179 9.43 -11.01 3.48
CA PRO A 179 9.09 -9.61 3.71
C PRO A 179 9.62 -8.67 2.61
N VAL A 180 10.02 -9.25 1.48
CA VAL A 180 10.61 -8.55 0.33
C VAL A 180 9.96 -9.03 -0.96
N ALA A 181 9.92 -8.19 -1.98
CA ALA A 181 9.55 -8.51 -3.36
C ALA A 181 10.72 -8.21 -4.32
N GLU A 182 10.51 -8.38 -5.64
CA GLU A 182 11.55 -8.20 -6.66
C GLU A 182 12.20 -6.81 -6.60
N GLU A 183 11.41 -5.77 -6.40
CA GLU A 183 11.83 -4.37 -6.30
C GLU A 183 12.72 -4.10 -5.07
N ASP A 184 12.50 -4.79 -3.94
CA ASP A 184 13.32 -4.63 -2.74
C ASP A 184 14.73 -5.22 -2.92
N VAL A 185 14.88 -6.20 -3.82
CA VAL A 185 16.15 -6.91 -4.07
C VAL A 185 16.77 -6.60 -5.44
N GLY A 186 16.09 -5.80 -6.24
CA GLY A 186 16.49 -5.33 -7.57
C GLY A 186 16.38 -6.35 -8.71
N SER A 187 16.38 -7.66 -8.42
CA SER A 187 16.12 -8.70 -9.44
C SER A 187 15.85 -10.07 -8.83
N LEU A 188 15.01 -10.86 -9.51
CA LEU A 188 14.81 -12.27 -9.16
C LEU A 188 15.96 -13.16 -9.62
N ARG A 189 16.33 -14.14 -8.79
CA ARG A 189 17.27 -15.20 -9.17
C ARG A 189 16.56 -16.24 -10.03
N ARG A 190 17.14 -16.61 -11.18
CA ARG A 190 16.55 -17.54 -12.16
C ARG A 190 17.44 -18.73 -12.53
N ASP A 191 18.68 -18.74 -12.09
CA ASP A 191 19.73 -19.71 -12.44
C ASP A 191 19.76 -20.94 -11.49
N TYR A 192 18.65 -21.22 -10.80
CA TYR A 192 18.57 -22.39 -9.91
C TYR A 192 18.66 -23.70 -10.71
N PRO A 193 19.51 -24.66 -10.31
CA PRO A 193 19.58 -25.97 -10.96
C PRO A 193 18.22 -26.68 -10.96
N GLY A 194 17.72 -27.02 -12.16
CA GLY A 194 16.42 -27.67 -12.33
C GLY A 194 15.21 -26.75 -12.13
N HIS A 195 15.44 -25.44 -11.95
CA HIS A 195 14.42 -24.41 -11.78
C HIS A 195 13.28 -24.81 -10.82
N PRO A 196 13.55 -25.14 -9.55
CA PRO A 196 12.54 -25.75 -8.68
C PRO A 196 11.49 -24.76 -8.16
N TYR A 197 11.75 -23.45 -8.24
CA TYR A 197 10.96 -22.41 -7.61
C TYR A 197 10.11 -21.63 -8.62
N ASP A 198 8.93 -21.18 -8.19
CA ASP A 198 8.22 -20.05 -8.79
C ASP A 198 8.07 -18.96 -7.74
N HIS A 199 8.22 -17.72 -8.17
CA HIS A 199 8.07 -16.54 -7.33
C HIS A 199 6.65 -15.99 -7.47
N TYR A 200 5.94 -15.84 -6.37
CA TYR A 200 4.60 -15.24 -6.33
C TYR A 200 4.68 -13.93 -5.56
N PHE A 201 4.03 -12.90 -6.10
CA PHE A 201 3.97 -11.56 -5.50
C PHE A 201 2.52 -11.09 -5.47
N TYR A 202 2.13 -10.31 -4.46
CA TYR A 202 0.82 -9.66 -4.47
C TYR A 202 0.85 -8.48 -5.44
N ALA A 203 -0.21 -8.30 -6.22
CA ALA A 203 -0.35 -7.21 -7.17
C ALA A 203 -1.54 -6.32 -6.76
N PRO A 204 -1.33 -5.00 -6.58
CA PRO A 204 -0.05 -4.30 -6.64
C PRO A 204 0.85 -4.62 -5.44
N ARG A 205 2.16 -4.41 -5.61
CA ARG A 205 3.20 -4.90 -4.69
C ARG A 205 3.31 -4.07 -3.39
N LEU A 206 2.35 -3.18 -3.18
CA LEU A 206 2.11 -2.35 -1.99
C LEU A 206 1.54 -3.14 -0.80
N ARG A 207 2.06 -4.32 -0.49
CA ARG A 207 1.57 -5.14 0.62
C ARG A 207 2.71 -5.51 1.55
N ASN A 208 2.89 -4.74 2.61
CA ASN A 208 3.68 -5.18 3.77
C ASN A 208 2.75 -6.03 4.63
#